data_AF-A0A453EY09-F1
#
_entry.id   AF-A0A453EY09-F1
#
_cell.length_a   1.000
_cell.length_b   1.000
_cell.length_c   1.000
_cell.angle_alpha   90.00
_cell.angle_beta   90.00
_cell.angle_gamma   90.00
#
_symmetry.space_group_name_H-M   'P 1'
#
loop_
_entity.id
_entity.type
_entity.pdbx_description
1 polymer ?
#
loop_
_entity_poly.entity_id
_entity_poly.type
_entity_poly.pdbx_seq_one_letter_code
_entity_poly.pdbx_strand_id
1 'polypeptide(L)'
;FAVIVTARSLFCIFRLDIGAGKDVHHQKCPRSKLYSQLIMYLGPNERARYEVIVDQGKLMYRRSGLLVETTEDSKWIFVLSTTRSLYIGQKKKGKFQHSSFLAGAATTAAGRLVAKDGILKAIWPYSGHYLPTEENFREFISFLEENNVDLANVKVTYHSY
;
A
#
# COMPACT_ATOMS: atom_id res chain seq x y z
N PHE A 1 6.36 -9.18 18.26
CA PHE A 1 6.53 -7.72 18.20
C PHE A 1 6.04 -7.22 16.85
N ALA A 2 4.79 -6.76 16.78
CA ALA A 2 4.25 -6.05 15.62
C ALA A 2 3.54 -4.82 16.17
N VAL A 3 4.06 -3.64 15.87
CA VAL A 3 3.55 -2.35 16.34
C VAL A 3 2.91 -1.64 15.16
N ILE A 4 1.65 -1.23 15.34
CA ILE A 4 0.87 -0.44 14.39
C ILE A 4 1.31 1.02 14.53
N VAL A 5 1.64 1.66 13.42
CA VAL A 5 1.81 3.12 13.34
C VAL A 5 0.92 3.61 12.21
N THR A 6 0.25 4.74 12.33
CA THR A 6 0.01 5.66 11.20
C THR A 6 -0.26 7.02 11.84
N ALA A 7 0.21 8.08 11.19
CA ALA A 7 0.24 9.45 11.69
C ALA A 7 -1.16 10.09 11.78
N ARG A 8 -1.94 9.63 12.76
CA ARG A 8 -2.98 10.33 13.53
C ARG A 8 -3.46 9.25 14.51
N SER A 9 -2.99 9.35 15.75
CA SER A 9 -3.29 8.42 16.85
C SER A 9 -2.43 7.16 16.97
N LEU A 10 -1.09 7.29 16.85
CA LEU A 10 -0.12 6.32 17.41
C LEU A 10 -0.48 5.90 18.86
N PHE A 11 -1.05 6.84 19.61
CA PHE A 11 -1.36 6.69 21.02
C PHE A 11 -2.63 5.86 21.30
N CYS A 12 -3.63 5.87 20.40
CA CYS A 12 -4.93 5.27 20.71
C CYS A 12 -4.92 3.74 20.57
N ILE A 13 -4.28 3.19 19.53
CA ILE A 13 -4.37 1.76 19.23
C ILE A 13 -3.38 0.95 20.06
N PHE A 14 -2.17 1.47 20.28
CA PHE A 14 -1.22 0.85 21.21
C PHE A 14 -1.83 0.71 22.62
N ARG A 15 -2.61 1.71 23.07
CA ARG A 15 -3.36 1.65 24.32
C ARG A 15 -4.46 0.60 24.29
N LEU A 16 -5.21 0.41 23.19
CA LEU A 16 -6.39 -0.46 23.12
C LEU A 16 -6.09 -1.94 22.84
N ASP A 17 -4.99 -2.26 22.15
CA ASP A 17 -4.67 -3.64 21.76
C ASP A 17 -3.54 -4.25 22.61
N ILE A 18 -2.62 -3.44 23.14
CA ILE A 18 -1.41 -3.91 23.85
C ILE A 18 -1.24 -3.24 25.22
N GLY A 19 -1.73 -2.01 25.42
CA GLY A 19 -1.57 -1.20 26.62
C GLY A 19 -2.78 -1.22 27.57
N ALA A 20 -2.84 -0.23 28.47
CA ALA A 20 -3.84 -0.15 29.56
C ALA A 20 -5.31 -0.01 29.13
N GLY A 21 -5.59 0.11 27.83
CA GLY A 21 -6.93 0.09 27.23
C GLY A 21 -7.38 -1.29 26.74
N LYS A 22 -6.52 -2.32 26.83
CA LYS A 22 -6.82 -3.70 26.42
C LYS A 22 -8.08 -4.26 27.07
N ASP A 23 -8.37 -3.88 28.31
CA ASP A 23 -9.53 -4.38 29.06
C ASP A 23 -10.69 -3.36 29.13
N VAL A 24 -10.61 -2.26 28.40
CA VAL A 24 -11.63 -1.19 28.42
C VAL A 24 -12.76 -1.54 27.46
N HIS A 25 -13.87 -2.03 28.02
CA HIS A 25 -15.12 -2.31 27.29
C HIS A 25 -16.07 -1.11 27.37
N HIS A 26 -16.42 -0.49 26.23
CA HIS A 26 -17.36 0.63 26.19
C HIS A 26 -18.64 0.27 25.41
N GLN A 27 -19.81 0.41 26.03
CA GLN A 27 -21.12 0.07 25.43
C GLN A 27 -21.44 0.77 24.09
N LYS A 28 -20.85 1.95 23.80
CA LYS A 28 -21.06 2.68 22.52
C LYS A 28 -20.19 2.14 21.36
N CYS A 29 -19.13 1.38 21.65
CA CYS A 29 -18.24 0.78 20.64
C CYS A 29 -17.88 -0.66 21.04
N PRO A 30 -18.74 -1.63 20.73
CA PRO A 30 -18.49 -3.04 21.05
C PRO A 30 -17.24 -3.56 20.35
N ARG A 31 -16.44 -4.40 21.02
CA ARG A 31 -15.21 -4.95 20.46
C ARG A 31 -15.45 -5.79 19.19
N SER A 32 -16.63 -6.37 19.04
CA SER A 32 -17.07 -7.05 17.80
C SER A 32 -17.16 -6.12 16.59
N LYS A 33 -17.48 -4.83 16.77
CA LYS A 33 -17.41 -3.81 15.70
C LYS A 33 -15.97 -3.39 15.38
N LEU A 34 -15.08 -3.41 16.37
CA LEU A 34 -13.65 -3.14 16.17
C LEU A 34 -12.97 -4.29 15.40
N TYR A 35 -13.23 -5.54 15.78
CA TYR A 35 -12.68 -6.71 15.07
C TYR A 35 -13.24 -6.88 13.66
N SER A 36 -14.50 -6.51 13.39
CA SER A 36 -15.07 -6.57 12.04
C SER A 36 -14.53 -5.49 11.09
N GLN A 37 -13.87 -4.46 11.64
CA GLN A 37 -13.21 -3.37 10.90
C GLN A 37 -11.67 -3.49 10.92
N LEU A 38 -11.13 -4.61 11.42
CA LEU A 38 -9.70 -4.80 11.55
C LEU A 38 -9.03 -4.85 10.16
N ILE A 39 -8.25 -3.82 9.86
CA ILE A 39 -7.38 -3.81 8.70
C ILE A 39 -6.26 -4.82 8.94
N MET A 40 -6.04 -5.73 7.99
CA MET A 40 -4.90 -6.66 8.08
C MET A 40 -3.60 -5.88 7.89
N TYR A 41 -2.66 -6.03 8.81
CA TYR A 41 -1.30 -5.53 8.67
C TYR A 41 -0.36 -6.71 8.41
N LEU A 42 0.51 -6.58 7.42
CA LEU A 42 1.44 -7.64 7.04
C LEU A 42 2.68 -7.62 7.95
N GLY A 43 3.05 -8.78 8.50
CA GLY A 43 4.37 -8.99 9.07
C GLY A 43 5.46 -9.07 7.98
N PRO A 44 6.76 -8.99 8.34
CA PRO A 44 7.86 -9.02 7.36
C PRO A 44 7.80 -10.19 6.36
N ASN A 45 7.49 -11.40 6.85
CA ASN A 45 7.41 -12.62 6.03
C ASN A 45 6.22 -12.62 5.06
N GLU A 46 5.09 -12.04 5.49
CA GLU A 46 3.88 -11.94 4.67
C GLU A 46 4.05 -10.83 3.63
N ARG A 47 4.65 -9.72 4.04
CA ARG A 47 4.97 -8.56 3.20
C ARG A 47 5.89 -8.92 2.03
N ALA A 48 6.86 -9.81 2.24
CA ALA A 48 7.76 -10.29 1.20
C ALA A 48 7.04 -10.95 -0.01
N ARG A 49 5.78 -11.39 0.15
CA ARG A 49 4.98 -11.93 -0.96
C ARG A 49 4.48 -10.85 -1.93
N TYR A 50 4.44 -9.60 -1.48
CA TYR A 50 3.95 -8.46 -2.24
C TYR A 50 5.06 -7.55 -2.74
N GLU A 51 6.30 -7.83 -2.36
CA GLU A 51 7.46 -7.06 -2.80
C GLU A 51 7.66 -7.26 -4.30
N VAL A 52 7.78 -6.14 -5.01
CA VAL A 52 7.96 -6.09 -6.46
C VAL A 52 9.29 -5.43 -6.75
N ILE A 53 10.03 -6.03 -7.67
CA ILE A 53 11.23 -5.49 -8.28
C ILE A 53 10.93 -5.15 -9.74
N VAL A 54 11.74 -4.27 -10.30
CA VAL A 54 11.74 -4.03 -11.74
C VAL A 54 12.89 -4.84 -12.33
N ASP A 55 12.58 -5.71 -13.29
CA ASP A 55 13.56 -6.46 -14.06
C ASP A 55 13.31 -6.20 -15.54
N GLN A 56 14.33 -5.71 -16.25
CA GLN A 56 14.25 -5.33 -17.66
C GLN A 56 13.03 -4.42 -17.98
N GLY A 57 12.74 -3.45 -17.10
CA GLY A 57 11.62 -2.52 -17.24
C GLY A 57 10.23 -3.12 -16.94
N LYS A 58 10.17 -4.37 -16.47
CA LYS A 58 8.92 -5.06 -16.10
C LYS A 58 8.81 -5.26 -14.60
N LEU A 59 7.59 -5.09 -14.08
CA LEU A 59 7.25 -5.34 -12.69
C LEU A 59 7.13 -6.84 -12.43
N MET A 60 7.91 -7.34 -11.47
CA MET A 60 7.97 -8.75 -11.10
C MET A 60 7.96 -8.92 -9.57
N TYR A 61 7.16 -9.87 -9.07
CA TYR A 61 7.18 -10.21 -7.65
C TYR A 61 8.51 -10.86 -7.27
N ARG A 62 9.25 -10.22 -6.35
CA ARG A 62 10.61 -10.64 -5.97
C ARG A 62 10.69 -12.10 -5.53
N ARG A 63 9.69 -12.56 -4.78
CA ARG A 63 9.68 -13.90 -4.19
C ARG A 63 9.31 -15.00 -5.19
N SER A 64 8.36 -14.75 -6.09
CA SER A 64 7.84 -15.79 -7.00
C SER A 64 8.45 -15.71 -8.40
N GLY A 65 9.06 -14.58 -8.78
CA GLY A 65 9.52 -14.34 -10.14
C GLY A 65 8.37 -14.13 -11.15
N LEU A 66 7.12 -14.08 -10.68
CA LEU A 66 5.96 -13.87 -11.55
C LEU A 66 5.80 -12.40 -11.88
N LEU A 67 5.46 -12.13 -13.14
CA LEU A 67 5.12 -10.79 -13.59
C LEU A 67 3.87 -10.28 -12.87
N VAL A 68 3.83 -8.97 -12.62
CA VAL A 68 2.65 -8.34 -12.04
C VAL A 68 1.56 -8.28 -13.11
N GLU A 69 0.47 -9.00 -12.86
CA GLU A 69 -0.75 -9.00 -13.68
C GLU A 69 -1.90 -8.42 -12.85
N THR A 70 -2.54 -7.37 -13.38
CA THR A 70 -3.69 -6.75 -12.73
C THR A 70 -4.97 -7.00 -13.51
N THR A 71 -6.01 -7.38 -12.78
CA THR A 71 -7.36 -7.59 -13.33
C THR A 71 -8.23 -6.34 -13.19
N GLU A 72 -9.09 -6.09 -14.17
CA GLU A 72 -10.00 -4.93 -14.20
C GLU A 72 -11.14 -5.04 -13.17
N ASP A 73 -11.50 -6.26 -12.78
CA ASP A 73 -12.56 -6.55 -11.79
C ASP A 73 -12.22 -6.05 -10.38
N SER A 74 -10.97 -5.65 -10.16
CA SER A 74 -10.42 -5.39 -8.84
C SER A 74 -9.55 -4.16 -8.79
N LYS A 75 -9.53 -3.50 -7.63
CA LYS A 75 -8.68 -2.33 -7.40
C LYS A 75 -7.28 -2.81 -7.02
N TRP A 76 -6.27 -2.51 -7.82
CA TRP A 76 -4.87 -2.77 -7.45
C TRP A 76 -4.24 -1.52 -6.81
N ILE A 77 -3.42 -1.74 -5.80
CA ILE A 77 -2.77 -0.69 -5.00
C ILE A 77 -1.28 -0.95 -4.88
N PHE A 78 -0.52 0.13 -4.78
CA PHE A 78 0.92 0.07 -4.52
C PHE A 78 1.33 0.98 -3.37
N VAL A 79 2.45 0.62 -2.74
CA VAL A 79 3.16 1.43 -1.77
C VAL A 79 4.66 1.37 -2.06
N LEU A 80 5.30 2.54 -2.12
CA LEU A 80 6.75 2.70 -2.10
C LEU A 80 7.17 3.10 -0.68
N SER A 81 8.01 2.29 -0.04
CA SER A 81 8.57 2.62 1.28
C SER A 81 9.63 3.72 1.20
N THR A 82 9.98 4.29 2.36
CA THR A 82 11.11 5.25 2.48
C THR A 82 12.47 4.64 2.12
N THR A 83 12.58 3.31 2.14
CA THR A 83 13.74 2.55 1.68
C THR A 83 13.66 2.19 0.19
N ARG A 84 12.72 2.79 -0.56
CA ARG A 84 12.43 2.54 -1.98
C ARG A 84 12.13 1.08 -2.30
N SER A 85 11.52 0.36 -1.37
CA SER A 85 10.96 -0.98 -1.62
C SER A 85 9.52 -0.84 -2.12
N LEU A 86 9.23 -1.39 -3.29
CA LEU A 86 7.91 -1.34 -3.90
C LEU A 86 7.08 -2.56 -3.51
N TYR A 87 5.83 -2.33 -3.11
CA TYR A 87 4.86 -3.38 -2.81
C TYR A 87 3.60 -3.17 -3.63
N ILE A 88 3.09 -4.23 -4.26
CA ILE A 88 1.88 -4.19 -5.08
C ILE A 88 0.94 -5.32 -4.64
N GLY A 89 -0.37 -5.04 -4.61
CA GLY A 89 -1.36 -6.05 -4.30
C GLY A 89 -2.78 -5.64 -4.58
N GLN A 90 -3.67 -6.62 -4.62
CA GLN A 90 -5.10 -6.42 -4.81
C GLN A 90 -5.73 -5.86 -3.54
N LYS A 91 -6.38 -4.70 -3.65
CA LYS A 91 -7.15 -4.08 -2.55
C LYS A 91 -8.37 -4.93 -2.25
N LYS A 92 -8.57 -5.25 -0.97
CA LYS A 92 -9.77 -5.93 -0.47
C LYS A 92 -10.51 -5.00 0.46
N LYS A 93 -11.69 -4.52 0.05
CA LYS A 93 -12.47 -3.53 0.83
C LYS A 93 -12.68 -4.03 2.27
N GLY A 94 -12.35 -3.20 3.25
CA GLY A 94 -12.46 -3.53 4.67
C GLY A 94 -11.43 -4.51 5.23
N LYS A 95 -10.54 -5.08 4.40
CA LYS A 95 -9.53 -6.07 4.84
C LYS A 95 -8.10 -5.69 4.50
N PHE A 96 -7.85 -5.19 3.29
CA PHE A 96 -6.50 -4.91 2.79
C PHE A 96 -6.45 -3.60 2.02
N GLN A 97 -5.62 -2.66 2.50
CA GLN A 97 -5.45 -1.31 1.96
C GLN A 97 -3.96 -0.90 1.97
N HIS A 98 -3.63 0.33 1.57
CA HIS A 98 -2.23 0.80 1.49
C HIS A 98 -1.48 0.64 2.82
N SER A 99 -2.11 1.00 3.94
CA SER A 99 -1.50 0.88 5.28
C SER A 99 -1.21 -0.58 5.66
N SER A 100 -1.86 -1.56 5.04
CA SER A 100 -1.63 -2.99 5.26
C SER A 100 -0.19 -3.41 4.95
N PHE A 101 0.44 -2.82 3.92
CA PHE A 101 1.78 -3.24 3.48
C PHE A 101 2.84 -2.96 4.54
N LEU A 102 2.85 -1.77 5.14
CA LEU A 102 3.94 -1.35 6.04
C LEU A 102 3.55 -1.32 7.52
N ALA A 103 2.44 -1.97 7.90
CA ALA A 103 1.86 -1.83 9.25
C ALA A 103 1.63 -0.35 9.64
N GLY A 104 1.34 0.46 8.61
CA GLY A 104 1.23 1.92 8.60
C GLY A 104 2.48 2.73 8.98
N ALA A 105 3.67 2.13 8.90
CA ALA A 105 4.91 2.90 8.82
C ALA A 105 4.88 3.90 7.64
N ALA A 106 5.77 4.89 7.70
CA ALA A 106 5.86 5.94 6.69
C ALA A 106 6.07 5.37 5.28
N THR A 107 5.42 5.98 4.29
CA THR A 107 5.51 5.64 2.87
C THR A 107 5.97 6.86 2.10
N THR A 108 6.83 6.67 1.12
CA THR A 108 7.22 7.72 0.17
C THR A 108 6.08 8.02 -0.79
N ALA A 109 5.49 6.97 -1.36
CA ALA A 109 4.40 7.09 -2.31
C ALA A 109 3.39 5.95 -2.13
N ALA A 110 2.14 6.21 -2.45
CA ALA A 110 1.09 5.21 -2.41
C ALA A 110 0.01 5.58 -3.42
N GLY A 111 -0.51 4.60 -4.15
CA GLY A 111 -1.48 4.88 -5.20
C GLY A 111 -2.11 3.63 -5.76
N ARG A 112 -2.62 3.75 -6.99
CA ARG A 112 -3.23 2.66 -7.75
C ARG A 112 -2.51 2.53 -9.07
N LEU A 113 -2.49 1.31 -9.60
CA LEU A 113 -1.88 1.03 -10.88
C LEU A 113 -2.63 -0.06 -11.62
N VAL A 114 -2.37 -0.14 -12.91
CA VAL A 114 -2.71 -1.26 -13.79
C VAL A 114 -1.42 -1.69 -14.48
N ALA A 115 -1.14 -2.98 -14.43
CA ALA A 115 -0.04 -3.62 -15.12
C ALA A 115 -0.52 -4.88 -15.84
N LYS A 116 0.06 -5.16 -16.99
CA LYS A 116 -0.24 -6.33 -17.82
C LYS A 116 1.06 -6.90 -18.37
N ASP A 117 1.29 -8.20 -18.17
CA ASP A 117 2.54 -8.88 -18.48
C ASP A 117 3.76 -8.17 -17.84
N GLY A 118 3.57 -7.64 -16.62
CA GLY A 118 4.56 -6.84 -15.90
C GLY A 118 4.78 -5.43 -16.45
N ILE A 119 4.16 -5.08 -17.57
CA ILE A 119 4.26 -3.74 -18.17
C ILE A 119 3.26 -2.82 -17.49
N LEU A 120 3.74 -1.72 -16.93
CA LEU A 120 2.89 -0.68 -16.38
C LEU A 120 2.05 -0.03 -17.48
N LYS A 121 0.73 0.08 -17.27
CA LYS A 121 -0.20 0.64 -18.26
C LYS A 121 -0.86 1.93 -17.78
N ALA A 122 -1.16 2.02 -16.49
CA ALA A 122 -1.75 3.22 -15.92
C ALA A 122 -1.39 3.36 -14.45
N ILE A 123 -1.30 4.62 -14.00
CA ILE A 123 -1.04 4.96 -12.61
C ILE A 123 -1.93 6.11 -12.15
N TRP A 124 -2.36 6.02 -10.90
CA TRP A 124 -3.07 7.06 -10.20
C TRP A 124 -2.34 7.34 -8.88
N PRO A 125 -1.86 8.57 -8.64
CA PRO A 125 -1.16 8.94 -7.41
C PRO A 125 -2.00 8.83 -6.13
N TYR A 126 -3.29 8.51 -6.23
CA TYR A 126 -4.24 8.68 -5.15
C TYR A 126 -4.47 7.39 -4.35
N SER A 127 -4.32 7.47 -3.04
CA SER A 127 -4.62 6.36 -2.11
C SER A 127 -5.96 6.51 -1.38
N GLY A 128 -6.62 7.67 -1.44
CA GLY A 128 -7.79 7.99 -0.61
C GLY A 128 -7.58 9.26 0.23
N HIS A 129 -7.68 9.12 1.55
CA HIS A 129 -7.63 10.22 2.54
C HIS A 129 -6.31 11.03 2.59
N TYR A 130 -5.33 10.68 1.77
CA TYR A 130 -4.10 11.42 1.60
C TYR A 130 -4.19 12.18 0.29
N LEU A 131 -4.18 13.51 0.36
CA LEU A 131 -3.78 14.36 -0.74
C LEU A 131 -2.26 14.13 -0.89
N PRO A 132 -1.79 13.31 -1.84
CA PRO A 132 -0.37 13.11 -2.00
C PRO A 132 0.22 14.45 -2.43
N THR A 133 1.30 14.89 -1.79
CA THR A 133 2.07 16.02 -2.33
C THR A 133 2.59 15.62 -3.72
N GLU A 134 2.66 16.58 -4.63
CA GLU A 134 3.19 16.36 -5.98
C GLU A 134 4.59 15.73 -5.92
N GLU A 135 5.38 16.09 -4.91
CA GLU A 135 6.70 15.54 -4.61
C GLU A 135 6.70 14.02 -4.40
N ASN A 136 5.75 13.48 -3.62
CA ASN A 136 5.65 12.05 -3.38
C ASN A 136 5.35 11.27 -4.67
N PHE A 137 4.56 11.87 -5.56
CA PHE A 137 4.30 11.26 -6.85
C PHE A 137 5.51 11.34 -7.78
N ARG A 138 6.20 12.49 -7.82
CA ARG A 138 7.44 12.65 -8.58
C ARG A 138 8.50 11.64 -8.16
N GLU A 139 8.68 11.40 -6.87
CA GLU A 139 9.61 10.38 -6.38
C GLU A 139 9.26 8.97 -6.86
N PHE A 140 7.96 8.64 -6.98
CA PHE A 140 7.55 7.35 -7.56
C PHE A 140 7.85 7.28 -9.06
N ILE A 141 7.66 8.37 -9.80
CA ILE A 141 8.04 8.44 -11.22
C ILE A 141 9.55 8.27 -11.37
N SER A 142 10.35 9.01 -10.59
CA SER A 142 11.81 8.90 -10.60
C SER A 142 12.28 7.48 -10.27
N PHE A 143 11.64 6.83 -9.29
CA PHE A 143 11.90 5.40 -9.01
C PHE A 143 11.66 4.53 -10.26
N LEU A 144 10.57 4.72 -10.99
CA LEU A 144 10.27 3.92 -12.19
C LEU A 144 11.27 4.20 -13.33
N GLU A 145 11.62 5.47 -13.55
CA GLU A 145 12.58 5.89 -14.59
C GLU A 145 13.98 5.36 -14.31
N GLU A 146 14.47 5.47 -13.07
CA GLU A 146 15.77 4.93 -12.65
C GLU A 146 15.85 3.41 -12.82
N ASN A 147 14.71 2.73 -12.73
CA ASN A 147 14.60 1.29 -12.94
C ASN A 147 14.27 0.92 -14.40
N ASN A 148 14.38 1.86 -15.34
CA ASN A 148 14.16 1.65 -16.78
C ASN A 148 12.76 1.16 -17.15
N VAL A 149 11.73 1.53 -16.38
CA VAL A 149 10.34 1.30 -16.78
C VAL A 149 9.98 2.28 -17.89
N ASP A 150 9.46 1.77 -19.01
CA ASP A 150 8.94 2.63 -20.08
C ASP A 150 7.65 3.31 -19.64
N LEU A 151 7.71 4.64 -19.48
CA LEU A 151 6.56 5.47 -19.10
C LEU A 151 5.89 6.16 -20.30
N ALA A 152 6.43 6.04 -21.52
CA ALA A 152 5.92 6.77 -22.68
C ALA A 152 4.45 6.45 -22.99
N ASN A 153 4.03 5.21 -22.74
CA ASN A 153 2.67 4.73 -22.96
C ASN A 153 1.88 4.52 -21.66
N VAL A 154 2.39 5.01 -20.52
CA VAL A 154 1.70 4.89 -19.23
C VAL A 154 0.69 6.01 -19.09
N LYS A 155 -0.59 5.64 -18.94
CA LYS A 155 -1.64 6.62 -18.66
C LYS A 155 -1.53 7.10 -17.21
N VAL A 156 -1.01 8.30 -17.02
CA VAL A 156 -1.02 8.99 -15.74
C VAL A 156 -2.32 9.78 -15.61
N THR A 157 -3.13 9.47 -14.60
CA THR A 157 -4.38 10.20 -14.36
C THR A 157 -4.36 10.85 -12.99
N TYR A 158 -4.34 12.18 -13.00
CA TYR A 158 -4.69 13.02 -11.87
C TYR A 158 -6.21 13.21 -11.91
N HIS A 159 -6.96 12.87 -10.85
CA HIS A 159 -8.34 13.33 -10.78
C HIS A 159 -8.32 14.82 -10.39
N SER A 160 -8.67 15.68 -11.34
CA SER A 160 -9.26 16.98 -11.04
C SER A 160 -10.65 16.73 -10.44
N TYR A 161 -10.91 17.33 -9.28
CA TYR A 161 -12.23 17.35 -8.65
C TYR A 161 -13.29 17.94 -9.58
#